data_AF-A0AAW0E6R6-F1
#
_entry.id   AF-A0AAW0E6R6-F1
#
_cell.length_a   1.000
_cell.length_b   1.000
_cell.length_c   1.000
_cell.angle_alpha   90.00
_cell.angle_beta   90.00
_cell.angle_gamma   90.00
#
_symmetry.space_group_name_H-M   'P 1'
#
loop_
_entity.id
_entity.type
_entity.pdbx_description
1 polymer ?
#
loop_
_entity_poly.entity_id
_entity_poly.type
_entity_poly.pdbx_seq_one_letter_code
_entity_poly.pdbx_strand_id
1 'polypeptide(L)'
;MKRHLEPLAMATNIMQGIECRLDVVLWTFGNLYRAFNELTDHADRHVKKAVLASIELRWSKCDQDVFIAAWIFNLYFSVSWFKSHPFLSNRGIFSLLRRLHNRFF
;
A
#
# COMPACT_ATOMS: atom_id res chain seq x y z
N MET A 1 5.16 -23.22 -6.00
CA MET A 1 3.78 -22.83 -6.37
C MET A 1 2.98 -22.25 -5.20
N LYS A 2 2.79 -22.96 -4.07
CA LYS A 2 2.06 -22.42 -2.88
C LYS A 2 2.58 -21.05 -2.41
N ARG A 3 3.90 -20.89 -2.28
CA ARG A 3 4.55 -19.65 -1.81
C ARG A 3 4.30 -18.39 -2.66
N HIS A 4 3.89 -18.52 -3.93
CA HIS A 4 3.61 -17.36 -4.80
C HIS A 4 2.12 -17.04 -4.91
N LEU A 5 1.28 -18.07 -4.92
CA LEU A 5 -0.16 -17.90 -5.11
C LEU A 5 -0.88 -17.54 -3.82
N GLU A 6 -0.40 -18.02 -2.67
CA GLU A 6 -1.03 -17.77 -1.37
C GLU A 6 -1.09 -16.27 -1.01
N PRO A 7 0.00 -15.48 -1.11
CA PRO A 7 -0.08 -14.03 -0.85
C PRO A 7 -1.07 -13.31 -1.77
N LEU A 8 -1.10 -13.71 -3.05
CA LEU A 8 -2.01 -13.12 -4.05
C LEU A 8 -3.47 -13.52 -3.80
N ALA A 9 -3.73 -14.77 -3.43
CA ALA A 9 -5.07 -15.26 -3.09
C ALA A 9 -5.59 -14.56 -1.83
N MET A 10 -4.76 -14.40 -0.80
CA MET A 10 -5.12 -13.66 0.41
C MET A 10 -5.44 -12.19 0.09
N ALA A 11 -4.59 -11.53 -0.69
CA ALA A 11 -4.82 -10.15 -1.11
C ALA A 11 -6.12 -10.00 -1.90
N THR A 12 -6.40 -10.93 -2.81
CA THR A 12 -7.62 -10.96 -3.61
C THR A 12 -8.86 -11.12 -2.72
N ASN A 13 -8.82 -12.04 -1.76
CA ASN A 13 -9.91 -12.27 -0.82
C ASN A 13 -10.20 -11.03 0.05
N ILE A 14 -9.15 -10.35 0.53
CA ILE A 14 -9.29 -9.10 1.29
C ILE A 14 -9.92 -8.00 0.42
N MET A 15 -9.44 -7.83 -0.81
CA MET A 15 -9.91 -6.78 -1.73
C MET A 15 -11.33 -6.98 -2.23
N GLN A 16 -11.80 -8.23 -2.26
CA GLN A 16 -13.18 -8.57 -2.64
C GLN A 16 -14.15 -8.52 -1.44
N GLY A 17 -13.64 -8.31 -0.22
CA GLY A 17 -14.47 -8.19 0.97
C GLY A 17 -15.29 -6.91 0.99
N ILE A 18 -16.48 -6.97 1.59
CA ILE A 18 -17.41 -5.83 1.73
C ILE A 18 -16.80 -4.72 2.60
N GLU A 19 -15.97 -5.10 3.58
CA GLU A 19 -15.24 -4.19 4.47
C GLU A 19 -13.93 -3.65 3.86
N CYS A 20 -13.71 -3.83 2.55
CA CYS A 20 -12.49 -3.35 1.91
C CYS A 20 -12.48 -1.81 1.85
N ARG A 21 -11.62 -1.20 2.66
CA ARG A 21 -11.39 0.25 2.71
C ARG A 21 -10.04 0.60 2.08
N LEU A 22 -9.86 1.88 1.72
CA LEU A 22 -8.65 2.38 1.07
C LEU A 22 -7.38 2.12 1.90
N ASP A 23 -7.45 2.28 3.22
CA ASP A 23 -6.35 1.97 4.13
C ASP A 23 -5.99 0.47 4.14
N VAL A 24 -7.00 -0.41 4.07
CA VAL A 24 -6.80 -1.86 3.93
C VAL A 24 -6.16 -2.19 2.59
N VAL A 25 -6.56 -1.54 1.49
CA VAL A 25 -5.93 -1.73 0.18
C VAL A 25 -4.44 -1.34 0.23
N LEU A 26 -4.11 -0.19 0.83
CA LEU A 26 -2.73 0.25 1.00
C LEU A 26 -1.92 -0.74 1.84
N TRP A 27 -2.51 -1.23 2.94
CA TRP A 27 -1.92 -2.27 3.79
C TRP A 27 -1.60 -3.54 2.99
N THR A 28 -2.55 -4.00 2.18
CA THR A 28 -2.40 -5.21 1.37
C THR A 28 -1.33 -5.05 0.30
N PHE A 29 -1.25 -3.88 -0.35
CA PHE A 29 -0.16 -3.57 -1.29
C PHE A 29 1.21 -3.63 -0.61
N GLY A 30 1.35 -3.01 0.56
CA GLY A 30 2.59 -3.04 1.34
C GLY A 30 2.99 -4.47 1.74
N ASN A 31 2.03 -5.29 2.17
CA ASN A 31 2.30 -6.68 2.52
C ASN A 31 2.68 -7.55 1.32
N LEU A 32 2.01 -7.38 0.18
CA LEU A 32 2.40 -8.07 -1.05
C LEU A 32 3.82 -7.68 -1.47
N TYR A 33 4.13 -6.38 -1.45
CA TYR A 33 5.47 -5.91 -1.78
C TYR A 33 6.51 -6.56 -0.87
N ARG A 34 6.29 -6.55 0.45
CA ARG A 34 7.18 -7.19 1.43
C ARG A 34 7.34 -8.69 1.15
N ALA A 35 6.23 -9.43 1.03
CA ALA A 35 6.25 -10.88 0.85
C ALA A 35 7.03 -11.31 -0.40
N PHE A 36 6.87 -10.60 -1.52
CA PHE A 36 7.64 -10.90 -2.74
C PHE A 36 9.07 -10.36 -2.68
N ASN A 37 9.31 -9.27 -1.95
CA ASN A 37 10.66 -8.73 -1.79
C ASN A 37 11.55 -9.61 -0.90
N GLU A 38 10.96 -10.35 0.04
CA GLU A 38 11.64 -11.31 0.91
C GLU A 38 11.99 -12.64 0.19
N LEU A 39 11.50 -12.88 -1.03
CA LEU A 39 11.93 -14.02 -1.84
C LEU A 39 13.41 -13.86 -2.22
N THR A 40 14.24 -14.81 -1.78
CA THR A 40 15.69 -14.87 -2.00
C THR A 40 16.11 -15.97 -2.97
N ASP A 41 15.26 -16.97 -3.22
CA ASP A 41 15.56 -18.09 -4.11
C ASP A 41 15.78 -17.60 -5.55
N HIS A 42 16.86 -18.10 -6.19
CA HIS A 42 17.20 -17.72 -7.55
C HIS A 42 16.10 -18.07 -8.56
N ALA A 43 15.37 -19.16 -8.32
CA ALA A 43 14.25 -19.59 -9.15
C ALA A 43 13.10 -18.56 -9.16
N ASP A 44 12.97 -17.76 -8.10
CA ASP A 44 11.86 -16.82 -7.92
C ASP A 44 12.14 -15.43 -8.51
N ARG A 45 13.36 -15.19 -9.00
CA ARG A 45 13.82 -13.87 -9.46
C ARG A 45 12.86 -13.24 -10.48
N HIS A 46 12.38 -14.03 -11.44
CA HIS A 46 11.46 -13.55 -12.47
C HIS A 46 10.09 -13.19 -11.89
N VAL A 47 9.55 -14.04 -11.02
CA VAL A 47 8.26 -13.80 -10.35
C VAL A 47 8.34 -12.58 -9.45
N LYS A 48 9.36 -12.49 -8.60
CA LYS A 48 9.65 -11.32 -7.76
C LYS A 48 9.69 -10.04 -8.59
N LYS A 49 10.51 -10.02 -9.64
CA LYS A 49 10.64 -8.84 -10.51
C LYS A 49 9.30 -8.45 -11.14
N ALA A 50 8.57 -9.41 -11.69
CA ALA A 50 7.30 -9.16 -12.35
C ALA A 50 6.24 -8.63 -11.38
N VAL A 51 6.12 -9.23 -10.19
CA VAL A 51 5.12 -8.83 -9.18
C VAL A 51 5.46 -7.47 -8.59
N LEU A 52 6.71 -7.23 -8.18
CA LEU A 52 7.11 -5.93 -7.64
C LEU A 52 6.91 -4.81 -8.68
N ALA A 53 7.31 -5.02 -9.93
CA ALA A 53 7.06 -4.06 -11.01
C ALA A 53 5.56 -3.80 -11.22
N SER A 54 4.73 -4.84 -11.11
CA SER A 54 3.29 -4.73 -11.26
C SER A 54 2.62 -4.00 -10.08
N ILE A 55 3.17 -4.10 -8.87
CA ILE A 55 2.70 -3.35 -7.69
C ILE A 55 3.08 -1.88 -7.85
N GLU A 56 4.35 -1.59 -8.16
CA GLU A 56 4.84 -0.22 -8.38
C GLU A 56 4.11 0.49 -9.53
N LEU A 57 3.82 -0.23 -10.61
CA LEU A 57 3.03 0.30 -11.72
C LEU A 57 1.59 0.67 -11.30
N ARG A 58 0.97 -0.13 -10.42
CA ARG A 58 -0.38 0.19 -9.92
C ARG A 58 -0.34 1.32 -8.91
N TRP A 59 0.67 1.33 -8.04
CA TRP A 59 0.88 2.38 -7.05
C TRP A 59 1.14 3.74 -7.72
N SER A 60 1.97 3.80 -8.76
CA SER A 60 2.22 5.04 -9.53
C SER A 60 1.00 5.58 -10.27
N LYS A 61 0.02 4.73 -10.58
CA LYS A 61 -1.21 5.12 -11.29
C LYS A 61 -2.39 5.44 -10.37
N CYS A 62 -2.31 5.09 -9.09
CA CYS A 62 -3.39 5.35 -8.16
C CYS A 62 -3.28 6.75 -7.53
N ASP A 63 -4.36 7.19 -6.92
CA ASP A 63 -4.42 8.45 -6.20
C ASP A 63 -3.73 8.33 -4.83
N GLN A 64 -2.41 8.30 -4.84
CA GLN A 64 -1.57 8.01 -3.67
C GLN A 64 -1.93 8.88 -2.46
N ASP A 65 -2.20 10.17 -2.67
CA ASP A 65 -2.56 11.10 -1.61
C ASP A 65 -3.82 10.65 -0.86
N VAL A 66 -4.81 10.08 -1.56
CA VAL A 66 -6.06 9.56 -0.98
C VAL A 66 -5.81 8.31 -0.14
N PHE A 67 -5.01 7.37 -0.64
CA PHE A 67 -4.65 6.17 0.10
C PHE A 67 -3.85 6.51 1.37
N ILE A 68 -2.90 7.44 1.25
CA ILE A 68 -2.09 7.93 2.37
C ILE A 68 -2.98 8.63 3.40
N ALA A 69 -3.91 9.49 2.97
CA ALA A 69 -4.87 10.14 3.87
C ALA A 69 -5.75 9.12 4.60
N ALA A 70 -6.30 8.13 3.89
CA ALA A 70 -7.11 7.08 4.49
C ALA A 70 -6.34 6.32 5.57
N TRP A 71 -5.06 6.03 5.34
CA TRP A 71 -4.21 5.41 6.34
C TRP A 71 -3.96 6.33 7.55
N ILE A 72 -3.67 7.61 7.33
CA ILE A 72 -3.45 8.59 8.41
C ILE A 72 -4.68 8.67 9.33
N PHE A 73 -5.88 8.56 8.75
CA PHE A 73 -7.14 8.57 9.51
C PHE A 73 -7.49 7.25 10.17
N ASN A 74 -6.79 6.15 9.85
CA ASN A 74 -7.04 4.88 10.51
C ASN A 74 -6.40 4.87 11.91
N LEU A 75 -7.26 4.99 12.93
CA LEU A 75 -6.88 5.01 14.35
C LEU A 75 -6.20 3.72 14.84
N TYR A 76 -6.32 2.61 14.10
CA TYR A 76 -5.67 1.34 14.43
C TYR A 76 -4.22 1.26 13.94
N PHE A 77 -3.87 1.97 12.88
CA PHE A 77 -2.52 1.95 12.35
C PHE A 77 -1.70 3.08 12.95
N SER A 78 -0.68 2.72 13.74
CA SER A 78 0.23 3.71 14.29
C SER A 78 0.92 4.47 13.16
N VAL A 79 0.87 5.79 13.18
CA VAL A 79 1.72 6.66 12.33
C VAL A 79 3.23 6.43 12.52
N SER A 80 3.64 5.50 13.40
CA SER A 80 5.03 5.07 13.61
C SER A 80 5.75 4.67 12.32
N TRP A 81 5.04 4.04 11.36
CA TRP A 81 5.58 3.66 10.05
C TRP A 81 6.10 4.86 9.23
N PHE A 82 5.66 6.06 9.60
CA PHE A 82 5.84 7.27 8.84
C PHE A 82 6.60 8.38 9.58
N LYS A 83 6.98 8.15 10.84
CA LYS A 83 7.65 9.15 11.71
C LYS A 83 8.97 9.68 11.14
N SER A 84 9.59 8.98 10.20
CA SER A 84 10.89 9.38 9.63
C SER A 84 10.80 10.08 8.27
N HIS A 85 9.62 10.22 7.67
CA HIS A 85 9.49 10.80 6.33
C HIS A 85 9.03 12.27 6.39
N PRO A 86 9.76 13.25 5.80
CA PRO A 86 9.41 14.68 5.88
C PRO A 86 7.99 15.00 5.41
N PHE A 87 7.50 14.24 4.42
CA PHE A 87 6.14 14.34 3.88
C PHE A 87 5.05 14.04 4.90
N LEU A 88 5.37 13.28 5.95
CA LEU A 88 4.43 12.83 6.99
C LEU A 88 4.67 13.53 8.32
N SER A 89 5.40 14.64 8.29
CA SER A 89 5.39 15.65 9.36
C SER A 89 4.01 16.30 9.47
N ASN A 90 3.70 16.93 10.61
CA ASN A 90 2.42 17.65 10.79
C ASN A 90 2.14 18.66 9.66
N ARG A 91 3.18 19.35 9.16
CA ARG A 91 3.04 20.27 8.02
C ARG A 91 2.73 19.54 6.73
N GLY A 92 3.40 18.43 6.47
CA GLY A 92 3.20 17.61 5.28
C GLY A 92 1.80 16.98 5.25
N ILE A 93 1.35 16.44 6.38
CA ILE A 93 -0.01 15.91 6.56
C ILE A 93 -1.05 17.02 6.34
N PHE A 94 -0.89 18.19 6.98
CA PHE A 94 -1.81 19.31 6.79
C PHE A 94 -1.86 19.77 5.32
N SER A 95 -0.72 19.87 4.66
CA SER A 95 -0.63 20.22 3.24
C SER A 95 -1.35 19.19 2.36
N LEU A 96 -1.13 17.89 2.61
CA LEU A 96 -1.83 16.80 1.91
C LEU A 96 -3.34 16.88 2.10
N LEU A 97 -3.82 17.00 3.33
CA LEU A 97 -5.25 17.09 3.63
C LEU A 97 -5.88 18.34 3.01
N ARG A 98 -5.18 19.48 3.01
CA ARG A 98 -5.64 20.71 2.35
C ARG A 98 -5.76 20.54 0.84
N ARG A 99 -4.78 19.89 0.19
CA ARG A 99 -4.85 19.61 -1.26
C ARG A 99 -6.05 18.71 -1.59
N LEU A 100 -6.26 17.66 -0.80
CA LEU A 100 -7.39 16.75 -0.98
C LEU A 100 -8.73 17.45 -0.76
N HIS A 101 -8.85 18.27 0.29
CA HIS A 101 -10.05 19.06 0.55
C HIS A 101 -10.40 19.94 -0.65
N ASN A 102 -9.46 20.75 -1.12
CA ASN A 102 -9.66 21.65 -2.27
C ASN A 102 -9.98 20.92 -3.59
N ARG A 103 -9.63 19.63 -3.71
CA ARG A 103 -9.89 18.85 -4.91
C ARG A 103 -11.28 18.21 -4.89
N PHE A 104 -11.81 17.90 -3.71
CA PHE A 104 -13.08 17.18 -3.55
C PHE A 104 -14.26 18.07 -3.16
N PHE A 105 -14.02 19.26 -2.61
CA PHE A 105 -15.02 20.22 -2.15
C PHE A 105 -14.71 21.62 -2.70
#